data_AF-A0A1Y1UCF6-F1
#
_entry.id   AF-A0A1Y1UCF6-F1
#
_cell.length_a   1.000
_cell.length_b   1.000
_cell.length_c   1.000
_cell.angle_alpha   90.00
_cell.angle_beta   90.00
_cell.angle_gamma   90.00
#
_symmetry.space_group_name_H-M   'P 1'
#
loop_
_entity.id
_entity.type
_entity.pdbx_description
1 polymer ?
#
loop_
_entity_poly.entity_id
_entity_poly.type
_entity_poly.pdbx_seq_one_letter_code
_entity_poly.pdbx_strand_id
1 'polypeptide(L)'
;MNSQGLFNHYYDYKRGINDSNNTDFILDNIFYVMNMAHDMFAFAGFDEKEKNMQTYYFNYNNQERNYYSKGGNLHVTLNHNKKFENGSNNICESTYDTNFKESKITLGTFFVNGEVRSSGLDNGVLIHEYTHLVFEHLVKNDEGFNCSFNRESECLNEGTADFFAEAFHYKKTNNKNDEYVIGKYLNITRYAVISSDKNVSPLHYGDFNYRNGNSKYKYLGGAIWHSMLHDALYNLCEKYNCEEITSDKIRRYENDEEPPMNYLFMKYIIEALKLTGCQPTFLQLRNEILNLSLSDKNIKNNKDVYCRIYAGFANRYFGVDAEKIRISSNDRAVLAAGNVSSKLPSLCGNDYDYLIENI
;
A
#
# COMPACT_ATOMS: atom_id res chain seq x y z
N MET A 1 -7.02 -3.75 29.57
CA MET A 1 -5.55 -3.88 29.71
C MET A 1 -5.25 -4.47 31.09
N ASN A 2 -4.50 -5.57 31.16
CA ASN A 2 -4.04 -6.06 32.46
C ASN A 2 -3.00 -5.08 33.03
N SER A 3 -2.89 -5.03 34.36
CA SER A 3 -2.01 -4.09 35.06
C SER A 3 -0.51 -4.39 34.90
N GLN A 4 -0.14 -5.41 34.12
CA GLN A 4 1.24 -5.88 33.94
C GLN A 4 1.78 -5.65 32.52
N GLY A 5 0.95 -5.17 31.58
CA GLY A 5 1.38 -4.99 30.18
C GLY A 5 1.67 -6.31 29.45
N LEU A 6 1.16 -7.44 29.94
CA LEU A 6 1.34 -8.75 29.34
C LEU A 6 0.20 -9.04 28.36
N PHE A 7 0.51 -9.13 27.07
CA PHE A 7 -0.41 -9.49 25.99
C PHE A 7 -0.08 -10.91 25.51
N ASN A 8 -0.63 -11.92 26.19
CA ASN A 8 -0.28 -13.33 25.99
C ASN A 8 -1.50 -14.23 25.75
N HIS A 9 -2.59 -13.67 25.21
CA HIS A 9 -3.75 -14.46 24.80
C HIS A 9 -3.35 -15.40 23.65
N TYR A 10 -4.00 -16.56 23.57
CA TYR A 10 -3.81 -17.52 22.47
C TYR A 10 -5.13 -17.68 21.73
N TYR A 11 -5.08 -17.96 20.43
CA TYR A 11 -6.30 -18.22 19.68
C TYR A 11 -6.80 -19.67 19.91
N ASP A 12 -7.99 -19.83 20.46
CA ASP A 12 -8.66 -21.13 20.60
C ASP A 12 -9.48 -21.44 19.33
N TYR A 13 -8.91 -22.29 18.47
CA TYR A 13 -9.54 -22.73 17.22
C TYR A 13 -10.86 -23.50 17.41
N LYS A 14 -11.21 -23.93 18.63
CA LYS A 14 -12.49 -24.59 18.93
C LYS A 14 -13.62 -23.62 19.27
N ARG A 15 -13.30 -22.33 19.39
CA ARG A 15 -14.26 -21.28 19.77
C ARG A 15 -14.42 -20.26 18.65
N GLY A 16 -15.59 -19.61 18.62
CA GLY A 16 -15.85 -18.52 17.68
C GLY A 16 -15.06 -17.26 18.01
N ILE A 17 -15.04 -16.32 17.07
CA ILE A 17 -14.37 -15.02 17.22
C ILE A 17 -14.95 -14.15 18.36
N ASN A 18 -16.19 -14.39 18.78
CA ASN A 18 -16.88 -13.66 19.85
C ASN A 18 -16.61 -14.24 21.25
N ASP A 19 -15.87 -15.35 21.37
CA ASP A 19 -15.37 -15.80 22.67
C ASP A 19 -14.42 -14.75 23.23
N SER A 20 -14.46 -14.50 24.55
CA SER A 20 -13.69 -13.43 25.17
C SER A 20 -12.18 -13.58 24.94
N ASN A 21 -11.66 -14.80 25.05
CA ASN A 21 -10.24 -15.06 24.84
C ASN A 21 -9.83 -14.85 23.37
N ASN A 22 -10.66 -15.27 22.42
CA ASN A 22 -10.41 -15.02 21.00
C ASN A 22 -10.55 -13.53 20.65
N THR A 23 -11.50 -12.81 21.27
CA THR A 23 -11.65 -11.36 21.09
C THR A 23 -10.40 -10.63 21.60
N ASP A 24 -9.91 -10.98 22.79
CA ASP A 24 -8.70 -10.37 23.36
C ASP A 24 -7.46 -10.67 22.47
N PHE A 25 -7.33 -11.90 21.96
CA PHE A 25 -6.28 -12.23 20.98
C PHE A 25 -6.37 -11.39 19.71
N ILE A 26 -7.58 -11.19 19.15
CA ILE A 26 -7.79 -10.38 17.95
C ILE A 26 -7.38 -8.91 18.22
N LEU A 27 -7.75 -8.37 19.38
CA LEU A 27 -7.37 -7.01 19.78
C LEU A 27 -5.85 -6.86 19.96
N ASP A 28 -5.19 -7.86 20.54
CA ASP A 28 -3.73 -7.90 20.67
C ASP A 28 -3.06 -7.91 19.30
N ASN A 29 -3.56 -8.72 18.35
CA ASN A 29 -3.04 -8.75 16.98
C ASN A 29 -3.23 -7.41 16.25
N ILE A 30 -4.43 -6.82 16.33
CA ILE A 30 -4.71 -5.50 15.75
C ILE A 30 -3.74 -4.47 16.32
N PHE A 31 -3.58 -4.43 17.65
CA PHE A 31 -2.68 -3.49 18.31
C PHE A 31 -1.23 -3.67 17.83
N TYR A 32 -0.74 -4.92 17.78
CA TYR A 32 0.60 -5.23 17.32
C TYR A 32 0.84 -4.77 15.87
N VAL A 33 -0.03 -5.18 14.94
CA VAL A 33 0.13 -4.89 13.52
C VAL A 33 0.01 -3.40 13.21
N MET A 34 -0.91 -2.68 13.88
CA MET A 34 -1.08 -1.23 13.69
C MET A 34 0.15 -0.44 14.17
N ASN A 35 0.74 -0.82 15.31
CA ASN A 35 1.96 -0.17 15.81
C ASN A 35 3.19 -0.55 14.96
N MET A 36 3.25 -1.78 14.44
CA MET A 36 4.27 -2.17 13.48
C MET A 36 4.16 -1.34 12.19
N ALA A 37 2.95 -1.20 11.64
CA ALA A 37 2.70 -0.38 10.45
C ALA A 37 3.07 1.08 10.70
N HIS A 38 2.69 1.64 11.86
CA HIS A 38 3.10 2.99 12.27
C HIS A 38 4.62 3.18 12.17
N ASP A 39 5.39 2.32 12.84
CA ASP A 39 6.86 2.43 12.81
C ASP A 39 7.38 2.27 11.38
N MET A 40 6.85 1.31 10.61
CA MET A 40 7.29 1.07 9.24
C MET A 40 7.09 2.28 8.33
N PHE A 41 5.91 2.90 8.38
CA PHE A 41 5.62 4.08 7.59
C PHE A 41 6.38 5.31 8.09
N ALA A 42 6.57 5.47 9.40
CA ALA A 42 7.39 6.54 9.97
C ALA A 42 8.83 6.49 9.48
N PHE A 43 9.48 5.32 9.57
CA PHE A 43 10.83 5.12 9.04
C PHE A 43 10.90 5.25 7.52
N ALA A 44 9.79 5.04 6.80
CA ALA A 44 9.72 5.27 5.36
C ALA A 44 9.52 6.75 4.99
N GLY A 45 9.24 7.62 5.96
CA GLY A 45 9.10 9.07 5.78
C GLY A 45 7.72 9.64 6.15
N PHE A 46 6.74 8.82 6.56
CA PHE A 46 5.48 9.30 7.11
C PHE A 46 5.64 9.61 8.59
N ASP A 47 6.37 10.68 8.88
CA ASP A 47 6.79 11.11 10.22
C ASP A 47 5.83 12.17 10.82
N GLU A 48 6.23 12.73 11.96
CA GLU A 48 5.53 13.81 12.66
C GLU A 48 5.29 15.04 11.77
N LYS A 49 6.29 15.40 10.95
CA LYS A 49 6.23 16.58 10.08
C LYS A 49 5.19 16.37 8.98
N GLU A 50 5.09 15.13 8.51
CA GLU A 50 4.04 14.69 7.59
C GLU A 50 2.71 14.34 8.26
N LYS A 51 2.62 14.60 9.57
CA LYS A 51 1.41 14.45 10.39
C LYS A 51 0.96 12.98 10.50
N ASN A 52 1.88 12.09 10.82
CA ASN A 52 1.56 10.70 11.13
C ASN A 52 0.56 10.53 12.29
N MET A 53 -0.02 9.34 12.40
CA MET A 53 -1.13 9.07 13.33
C MET A 53 -0.66 8.82 14.77
N GLN A 54 -0.17 9.86 15.45
CA GLN A 54 0.23 9.82 16.86
C GLN A 54 -0.13 11.11 17.61
N THR A 55 -0.39 11.00 18.92
CA THR A 55 -0.67 12.20 19.76
C THR A 55 0.60 12.88 20.27
N TYR A 56 1.66 12.14 20.59
CA TYR A 56 2.84 12.67 21.27
C TYR A 56 4.12 12.14 20.63
N TYR A 57 5.15 12.97 20.47
CA TYR A 57 6.51 12.51 20.15
C TYR A 57 7.58 13.15 21.05
N PHE A 58 8.74 12.49 21.14
CA PHE A 58 9.93 12.97 21.84
C PHE A 58 10.93 13.56 20.84
N ASN A 59 11.38 14.80 21.06
CA ASN A 59 12.59 15.27 20.40
C ASN A 59 13.77 14.47 20.96
N TYR A 60 14.60 13.87 20.11
CA TYR A 60 15.79 13.07 20.46
C TYR A 60 16.72 13.74 21.48
N ASN A 61 16.63 15.06 21.67
CA ASN A 61 17.40 15.82 22.66
C ASN A 61 16.78 15.89 24.07
N ASN A 62 15.80 15.05 24.42
CA ASN A 62 15.29 14.87 25.80
C ASN A 62 14.78 16.13 26.53
N GLN A 63 14.43 17.21 25.82
CA GLN A 63 14.18 18.50 26.49
C GLN A 63 12.70 18.88 26.69
N GLU A 64 11.72 18.33 25.97
CA GLU A 64 10.29 18.57 26.29
C GLU A 64 9.31 17.73 25.44
N ARG A 65 8.23 17.23 26.06
CA ARG A 65 7.06 16.64 25.38
C ARG A 65 6.11 17.75 24.94
N ASN A 66 6.40 18.45 23.84
CA ASN A 66 5.61 19.64 23.49
C ASN A 66 5.04 19.69 22.07
N TYR A 67 5.10 18.60 21.30
CA TYR A 67 4.54 18.61 19.96
C TYR A 67 3.57 17.46 19.73
N TYR A 68 2.36 17.86 19.35
CA TYR A 68 1.34 16.98 18.80
C TYR A 68 1.63 16.82 17.32
N SER A 69 1.69 15.59 16.81
CA SER A 69 1.45 15.44 15.38
C SER A 69 0.05 16.01 15.10
N LYS A 70 -0.06 16.87 14.09
CA LYS A 70 -1.35 17.42 13.68
C LYS A 70 -2.26 16.38 12.99
N GLY A 71 -1.81 15.12 12.88
CA GLY A 71 -2.56 13.99 12.31
C GLY A 71 -3.49 13.28 13.28
N GLY A 72 -3.35 13.52 14.59
CA GLY A 72 -4.22 12.91 15.60
C GLY A 72 -3.94 11.43 15.83
N ASN A 73 -4.78 10.78 16.65
CA ASN A 73 -4.68 9.34 16.87
C ASN A 73 -5.34 8.55 15.74
N LEU A 74 -4.85 7.32 15.57
CA LEU A 74 -5.61 6.27 14.91
C LEU A 74 -6.57 5.62 15.91
N HIS A 75 -7.86 5.62 15.60
CA HIS A 75 -8.88 4.86 16.31
C HIS A 75 -9.22 3.59 15.52
N VAL A 76 -8.95 2.42 16.08
CA VAL A 76 -9.35 1.15 15.46
C VAL A 76 -10.53 0.55 16.21
N THR A 77 -11.65 0.38 15.50
CA THR A 77 -12.88 -0.21 16.05
C THR A 77 -13.06 -1.62 15.52
N LEU A 78 -13.17 -2.59 16.42
CA LEU A 78 -13.61 -3.95 16.08
C LEU A 78 -15.11 -4.08 16.31
N ASN A 79 -15.89 -4.20 15.24
CA ASN A 79 -17.35 -4.30 15.30
C ASN A 79 -17.86 -5.61 14.73
N HIS A 80 -18.03 -6.61 15.60
CA HIS A 80 -18.60 -7.91 15.23
C HIS A 80 -20.14 -7.91 15.11
N ASN A 81 -20.81 -6.81 15.46
CA ASN A 81 -22.26 -6.73 15.56
C ASN A 81 -22.94 -5.98 14.39
N LYS A 82 -22.20 -5.23 13.58
CA LYS A 82 -22.77 -4.46 12.45
C LYS A 82 -23.11 -5.40 11.29
N LYS A 83 -24.41 -5.49 10.99
CA LYS A 83 -24.99 -6.18 9.83
C LYS A 83 -25.32 -5.14 8.77
N PHE A 84 -24.92 -5.34 7.51
CA PHE A 84 -25.47 -4.55 6.41
C PHE A 84 -26.88 -5.02 6.06
N GLU A 85 -27.68 -4.14 5.45
CA GLU A 85 -29.09 -4.40 5.09
C GLU A 85 -29.30 -5.61 4.17
N ASN A 86 -28.25 -6.06 3.48
CA ASN A 86 -28.23 -7.27 2.64
C ASN A 86 -27.77 -8.55 3.37
N GLY A 87 -27.56 -8.48 4.70
CA GLY A 87 -27.12 -9.61 5.52
C GLY A 87 -25.62 -9.93 5.45
N SER A 88 -24.80 -9.11 4.78
CA SER A 88 -23.33 -9.25 4.84
C SER A 88 -22.74 -8.50 6.04
N ASN A 89 -21.65 -9.01 6.61
CA ASN A 89 -20.94 -8.36 7.72
C ASN A 89 -19.54 -7.83 7.33
N ASN A 90 -19.24 -7.84 6.02
CA ASN A 90 -17.91 -7.60 5.45
C ASN A 90 -17.48 -6.14 5.62
N ILE A 91 -17.02 -5.77 6.81
CA ILE A 91 -16.56 -4.41 7.12
C ILE A 91 -15.04 -4.43 7.24
N CYS A 92 -14.44 -3.67 6.36
CA CYS A 92 -13.08 -3.21 6.49
C CYS A 92 -13.01 -1.86 5.78
N GLU A 93 -12.87 -0.79 6.56
CA GLU A 93 -12.98 0.56 6.05
C GLU A 93 -12.11 1.52 6.87
N SER A 94 -11.28 2.27 6.15
CA SER A 94 -10.61 3.46 6.64
C SER A 94 -11.41 4.73 6.33
N THR A 95 -11.50 5.62 7.31
CA THR A 95 -12.06 6.96 7.15
C THR A 95 -11.20 7.98 7.88
N TYR A 96 -11.03 9.15 7.29
CA TYR A 96 -10.49 10.30 7.99
C TYR A 96 -11.60 11.30 8.31
N ASP A 97 -11.85 11.51 9.59
CA ASP A 97 -12.85 12.47 10.06
C ASP A 97 -12.27 13.88 10.04
N THR A 98 -12.63 14.63 9.01
CA THR A 98 -12.05 15.94 8.71
C THR A 98 -12.43 17.00 9.74
N ASN A 99 -13.57 16.81 10.44
CA ASN A 99 -14.05 17.72 11.47
C ASN A 99 -13.27 17.54 12.79
N PHE A 100 -12.95 16.29 13.13
CA PHE A 100 -12.25 15.95 14.38
C PHE A 100 -10.76 15.66 14.19
N LYS A 101 -10.27 15.65 12.94
CA LYS A 101 -8.90 15.29 12.55
C LYS A 101 -8.48 13.94 13.14
N GLU A 102 -9.35 12.96 12.98
CA GLU A 102 -9.18 11.62 13.56
C GLU A 102 -9.21 10.58 12.44
N SER A 103 -8.15 9.78 12.38
CA SER A 103 -8.09 8.62 11.49
C SER A 103 -8.80 7.45 12.14
N LYS A 104 -9.68 6.76 11.40
CA LYS A 104 -10.50 5.66 11.92
C LYS A 104 -10.40 4.46 11.00
N ILE A 105 -10.13 3.28 11.58
CA ILE A 105 -10.28 1.99 10.90
C ILE A 105 -11.43 1.24 11.57
N THR A 106 -12.39 0.77 10.79
CA THR A 106 -13.45 -0.13 11.28
C THR A 106 -13.26 -1.53 10.70
N LEU A 107 -13.13 -2.50 11.58
CA LEU A 107 -12.98 -3.92 11.28
C LEU A 107 -14.26 -4.68 11.67
N GLY A 108 -14.57 -5.75 10.95
CA GLY A 108 -15.80 -6.52 11.13
C GLY A 108 -15.62 -8.01 10.95
N THR A 109 -16.67 -8.66 10.43
CA THR A 109 -16.74 -10.11 10.31
C THR A 109 -17.06 -10.56 8.91
N PHE A 110 -16.46 -11.65 8.47
CA PHE A 110 -16.65 -12.23 7.15
C PHE A 110 -17.18 -13.64 7.32
N PHE A 111 -18.16 -14.03 6.52
CA PHE A 111 -18.66 -15.39 6.49
C PHE A 111 -17.99 -16.16 5.35
N VAL A 112 -17.15 -17.14 5.68
CA VAL A 112 -16.33 -17.87 4.72
C VAL A 112 -16.51 -19.36 4.97
N ASN A 113 -17.06 -20.09 3.98
CA ASN A 113 -17.21 -21.55 4.02
C ASN A 113 -17.89 -22.11 5.28
N GLY A 114 -18.89 -21.41 5.83
CA GLY A 114 -19.58 -21.83 7.05
C GLY A 114 -19.01 -21.27 8.35
N GLU A 115 -17.88 -20.56 8.30
CA GLU A 115 -17.20 -19.99 9.46
C GLU A 115 -17.31 -18.47 9.50
N VAL A 116 -17.46 -17.90 10.70
CA VAL A 116 -17.35 -16.45 10.92
C VAL A 116 -15.91 -16.12 11.25
N ARG A 117 -15.27 -15.32 10.39
CA ARG A 117 -13.88 -14.85 10.51
C ARG A 117 -13.87 -13.37 10.84
N SER A 118 -12.88 -12.90 11.60
CA SER A 118 -12.69 -11.48 11.85
C SER A 118 -11.64 -10.88 10.92
N SER A 119 -11.89 -9.71 10.35
CA SER A 119 -10.85 -9.00 9.58
C SER A 119 -9.67 -8.56 10.42
N GLY A 120 -9.82 -8.50 11.75
CA GLY A 120 -8.73 -8.27 12.70
C GLY A 120 -7.65 -9.36 12.74
N LEU A 121 -7.86 -10.49 12.06
CA LEU A 121 -6.88 -11.59 11.96
C LEU A 121 -6.18 -11.65 10.60
N ASP A 122 -6.57 -10.82 9.63
CA ASP A 122 -5.90 -10.76 8.33
C ASP A 122 -4.94 -9.56 8.31
N ASN A 123 -3.66 -9.82 8.58
CA ASN A 123 -2.66 -8.76 8.69
C ASN A 123 -2.49 -7.97 7.39
N GLY A 124 -2.75 -8.58 6.23
CA GLY A 124 -2.65 -7.88 4.94
C GLY A 124 -3.76 -6.85 4.80
N VAL A 125 -4.96 -7.19 5.25
CA VAL A 125 -6.09 -6.28 5.32
C VAL A 125 -5.86 -5.16 6.33
N LEU A 126 -5.30 -5.47 7.50
CA LEU A 126 -4.91 -4.46 8.48
C LEU A 126 -3.92 -3.43 7.92
N ILE A 127 -2.87 -3.90 7.23
CA ILE A 127 -1.87 -3.02 6.60
C ILE A 127 -2.49 -2.22 5.45
N HIS A 128 -3.36 -2.83 4.64
CA HIS A 128 -4.09 -2.16 3.57
C HIS A 128 -4.91 -0.96 4.09
N GLU A 129 -5.73 -1.15 5.13
CA GLU A 129 -6.51 -0.06 5.72
C GLU A 129 -5.61 1.05 6.29
N TYR A 130 -4.53 0.70 6.99
CA TYR A 130 -3.58 1.69 7.50
C TYR A 130 -2.96 2.51 6.35
N THR A 131 -2.63 1.84 5.24
CA THR A 131 -2.02 2.49 4.08
C THR A 131 -2.96 3.48 3.40
N HIS A 132 -4.28 3.23 3.39
CA HIS A 132 -5.25 4.22 2.92
C HIS A 132 -5.11 5.55 3.68
N LEU A 133 -4.98 5.48 5.00
CA LEU A 133 -4.81 6.66 5.84
C LEU A 133 -3.47 7.34 5.58
N VAL A 134 -2.39 6.59 5.43
CA VAL A 134 -1.07 7.13 5.03
C VAL A 134 -1.19 7.88 3.70
N PHE A 135 -1.81 7.27 2.69
CA PHE A 135 -2.01 7.88 1.38
C PHE A 135 -2.79 9.19 1.49
N GLU A 136 -3.91 9.21 2.22
CA GLU A 136 -4.74 10.41 2.45
C GLU A 136 -4.02 11.53 3.21
N HIS A 137 -3.07 11.20 4.08
CA HIS A 137 -2.29 12.21 4.80
C HIS A 137 -1.17 12.81 3.94
N LEU A 138 -0.54 11.99 3.09
CA LEU A 138 0.57 12.41 2.24
C LEU A 138 0.08 13.14 0.98
N VAL A 139 -1.02 12.68 0.39
CA VAL A 139 -1.65 13.28 -0.79
C VAL A 139 -2.58 14.41 -0.33
N LYS A 140 -1.99 15.58 -0.12
CA LYS A 140 -2.64 16.77 0.44
C LYS A 140 -2.57 17.97 -0.50
N ASN A 141 -3.46 18.94 -0.28
CA ASN A 141 -3.36 20.25 -0.90
C ASN A 141 -2.60 21.23 0.01
N ASP A 142 -2.36 22.45 -0.47
CA ASP A 142 -1.65 23.49 0.30
C ASP A 142 -2.37 23.88 1.60
N GLU A 143 -3.69 23.64 1.69
CA GLU A 143 -4.51 23.91 2.87
C GLU A 143 -4.49 22.77 3.91
N GLY A 144 -3.96 21.59 3.54
CA GLY A 144 -3.81 20.42 4.39
C GLY A 144 -4.64 19.21 3.95
N PHE A 145 -5.28 18.54 4.91
CA PHE A 145 -6.11 17.35 4.67
C PHE A 145 -7.38 17.72 3.86
N ASN A 146 -7.97 16.74 3.16
CA ASN A 146 -9.21 16.83 2.35
C ASN A 146 -8.99 16.97 0.84
N CYS A 147 -8.12 16.15 0.28
CA CYS A 147 -8.14 15.96 -1.16
C CYS A 147 -9.43 15.26 -1.59
N SER A 148 -10.24 15.94 -2.40
CA SER A 148 -11.30 15.26 -3.14
C SER A 148 -10.61 14.39 -4.19
N PHE A 149 -10.55 13.08 -3.99
CA PHE A 149 -9.86 12.21 -4.94
C PHE A 149 -10.59 12.15 -6.27
N ASN A 150 -9.80 12.18 -7.35
CA ASN A 150 -10.30 11.85 -8.67
C ASN A 150 -10.21 10.32 -8.87
N ARG A 151 -10.69 9.84 -10.03
CA ARG A 151 -10.72 8.41 -10.35
C ARG A 151 -9.33 7.77 -10.31
N GLU A 152 -8.28 8.41 -10.82
CA GLU A 152 -6.92 7.87 -10.80
C GLU A 152 -6.38 7.81 -9.37
N SER A 153 -6.60 8.85 -8.56
CA SER A 153 -6.14 8.90 -7.18
C SER A 153 -6.81 7.85 -6.30
N GLU A 154 -8.11 7.56 -6.51
CA GLU A 154 -8.77 6.43 -5.84
C GLU A 154 -8.13 5.08 -6.22
N CYS A 155 -7.75 4.88 -7.49
CA CYS A 155 -7.07 3.65 -7.91
C CYS A 155 -5.67 3.55 -7.33
N LEU A 156 -4.92 4.65 -7.30
CA LEU A 156 -3.60 4.72 -6.69
C LEU A 156 -3.67 4.44 -5.20
N ASN A 157 -4.70 4.95 -4.51
CA ASN A 157 -4.91 4.67 -3.08
C ASN A 157 -5.11 3.16 -2.84
N GLU A 158 -6.05 2.53 -3.56
CA GLU A 158 -6.30 1.08 -3.47
C GLU A 158 -5.06 0.24 -3.82
N GLY A 159 -4.40 0.53 -4.95
CA GLY A 159 -3.24 -0.25 -5.40
C GLY A 159 -1.99 -0.05 -4.54
N THR A 160 -1.79 1.15 -4.00
CA THR A 160 -0.67 1.42 -3.07
C THR A 160 -0.92 0.71 -1.74
N ALA A 161 -2.17 0.71 -1.24
CA ALA A 161 -2.55 -0.05 -0.07
C ALA A 161 -2.35 -1.56 -0.25
N ASP A 162 -2.75 -2.09 -1.41
CA ASP A 162 -2.51 -3.49 -1.74
C ASP A 162 -1.00 -3.82 -1.85
N PHE A 163 -0.20 -2.94 -2.48
CA PHE A 163 1.25 -3.12 -2.59
C PHE A 163 1.97 -3.12 -1.24
N PHE A 164 1.67 -2.19 -0.32
CA PHE A 164 2.33 -2.17 1.00
C PHE A 164 1.99 -3.41 1.83
N ALA A 165 0.77 -3.93 1.72
CA ALA A 165 0.41 -5.21 2.32
C ALA A 165 1.27 -6.36 1.77
N GLU A 166 1.60 -6.36 0.48
CA GLU A 166 2.53 -7.32 -0.10
C GLU A 166 3.96 -7.10 0.39
N ALA A 167 4.46 -5.87 0.31
CA ALA A 167 5.85 -5.54 0.60
C ALA A 167 6.23 -5.87 2.06
N PHE A 168 5.31 -5.70 3.01
CA PHE A 168 5.52 -6.10 4.40
C PHE A 168 5.41 -7.61 4.64
N HIS A 169 4.76 -8.35 3.73
CA HIS A 169 4.72 -9.81 3.74
C HIS A 169 5.81 -10.47 2.87
N TYR A 170 6.64 -9.70 2.19
CA TYR A 170 7.74 -10.20 1.38
C TYR A 170 8.62 -11.15 2.19
N LYS A 171 8.89 -12.33 1.64
CA LYS A 171 9.88 -13.29 2.16
C LYS A 171 10.95 -13.56 1.11
N LYS A 172 12.18 -13.81 1.56
CA LYS A 172 13.29 -14.19 0.66
C LYS A 172 13.01 -15.46 -0.14
N THR A 173 12.11 -16.32 0.34
CA THR A 173 11.70 -17.54 -0.33
C THR A 173 10.64 -17.33 -1.41
N ASN A 174 10.06 -16.12 -1.54
CA ASN A 174 9.09 -15.83 -2.58
C ASN A 174 9.76 -15.72 -3.95
N ASN A 175 9.02 -16.14 -4.98
CA ASN A 175 9.35 -15.92 -6.37
C ASN A 175 8.41 -14.86 -6.96
N LYS A 176 8.89 -14.09 -7.94
CA LYS A 176 8.05 -13.10 -8.64
C LYS A 176 6.82 -13.69 -9.32
N ASN A 177 6.84 -14.98 -9.66
CA ASN A 177 5.69 -15.66 -10.26
C ASN A 177 4.73 -16.24 -9.21
N ASP A 178 5.06 -16.18 -7.92
CA ASP A 178 4.14 -16.63 -6.86
C ASP A 178 2.87 -15.78 -6.87
N GLU A 179 1.73 -16.43 -6.62
CA GLU A 179 0.44 -15.74 -6.50
C GLU A 179 0.33 -15.01 -5.16
N TYR A 180 0.12 -13.71 -5.22
CA TYR A 180 -0.25 -12.89 -4.06
C TYR A 180 -1.72 -12.45 -4.13
N VAL A 181 -2.43 -12.66 -3.02
CA VAL A 181 -3.85 -12.31 -2.85
C VAL A 181 -4.09 -11.73 -1.46
N ILE A 182 -4.63 -10.50 -1.43
CA ILE A 182 -5.02 -9.84 -0.18
C ILE A 182 -6.35 -10.35 0.31
N GLY A 183 -6.50 -10.47 1.63
CA GLY A 183 -7.74 -10.93 2.21
C GLY A 183 -7.98 -12.42 1.96
N LYS A 184 -6.93 -13.21 1.68
CA LYS A 184 -7.05 -14.65 1.42
C LYS A 184 -7.71 -15.39 2.59
N TYR A 185 -7.42 -15.00 3.83
CA TYR A 185 -8.08 -15.56 5.00
C TYR A 185 -9.58 -15.21 5.04
N LEU A 186 -9.95 -14.02 4.57
CA LEU A 186 -11.34 -13.55 4.53
C LEU A 186 -12.08 -13.91 3.23
N ASN A 187 -11.41 -14.59 2.29
CA ASN A 187 -11.91 -14.87 0.95
C ASN A 187 -12.46 -13.61 0.24
N ILE A 188 -11.77 -12.48 0.39
CA ILE A 188 -12.16 -11.23 -0.28
C ILE A 188 -11.86 -11.38 -1.77
N THR A 189 -12.88 -11.19 -2.60
CA THR A 189 -12.71 -11.16 -4.05
C THR A 189 -12.05 -9.85 -4.46
N ARG A 190 -10.74 -9.88 -4.72
CA ARG A 190 -10.03 -8.82 -5.43
C ARG A 190 -10.31 -8.89 -6.94
N TYR A 191 -9.95 -7.83 -7.67
CA TYR A 191 -10.19 -7.78 -9.12
C TYR A 191 -9.31 -8.81 -9.86
N ALA A 192 -8.07 -8.97 -9.43
CA ALA A 192 -7.14 -9.95 -9.98
C ALA A 192 -6.16 -10.46 -8.92
N VAL A 193 -5.56 -11.61 -9.21
CA VAL A 193 -4.37 -12.13 -8.52
C VAL A 193 -3.14 -11.35 -9.01
N ILE A 194 -2.16 -11.16 -8.13
CA ILE A 194 -0.92 -10.46 -8.43
C ILE A 194 0.21 -11.48 -8.58
N SER A 195 0.93 -11.39 -9.69
CA SER A 195 2.07 -12.25 -10.04
C SER A 195 2.76 -11.64 -11.27
N SER A 196 4.07 -11.83 -11.42
CA SER A 196 4.77 -11.53 -12.67
C SER A 196 4.46 -12.51 -13.81
N ASP A 197 3.89 -13.69 -13.54
CA ASP A 197 3.41 -14.61 -14.58
C ASP A 197 2.17 -14.02 -15.28
N LYS A 198 2.33 -13.64 -16.55
CA LYS A 198 1.25 -13.03 -17.35
C LYS A 198 0.09 -13.97 -17.64
N ASN A 199 0.25 -15.28 -17.51
CA ASN A 199 -0.87 -16.22 -17.62
C ASN A 199 -1.80 -16.16 -16.39
N VAL A 200 -1.23 -15.78 -15.23
CA VAL A 200 -1.96 -15.65 -13.96
C VAL A 200 -2.48 -14.22 -13.78
N SER A 201 -1.62 -13.23 -14.04
CA SER A 201 -1.93 -11.81 -13.91
C SER A 201 -1.63 -11.09 -15.22
N PRO A 202 -2.56 -11.09 -16.19
CA PRO A 202 -2.35 -10.45 -17.49
C PRO A 202 -2.49 -8.92 -17.46
N LEU A 203 -2.92 -8.35 -16.32
CA LEU A 203 -3.28 -6.94 -16.21
C LEU A 203 -2.12 -6.02 -16.60
N HIS A 204 -2.45 -4.98 -17.36
CA HIS A 204 -1.53 -3.94 -17.78
C HIS A 204 -2.20 -2.56 -17.89
N TYR A 205 -1.42 -1.49 -18.05
CA TYR A 205 -1.92 -0.11 -18.04
C TYR A 205 -3.09 0.12 -19.02
N GLY A 206 -3.01 -0.50 -20.21
CA GLY A 206 -4.05 -0.43 -21.24
C GLY A 206 -5.42 -1.01 -20.85
N ASP A 207 -5.47 -1.85 -19.82
CA ASP A 207 -6.73 -2.46 -19.36
C ASP A 207 -7.55 -1.49 -18.52
N PHE A 208 -6.94 -0.38 -18.07
CA PHE A 208 -7.65 0.63 -17.31
C PHE A 208 -8.82 1.14 -18.14
N ASN A 209 -10.02 0.81 -17.66
CA ASN A 209 -11.25 1.32 -18.20
C ASN A 209 -12.22 1.63 -17.06
N TYR A 210 -12.86 2.78 -17.15
CA TYR A 210 -14.01 3.14 -16.32
C TYR A 210 -15.14 3.53 -17.24
N ARG A 211 -16.34 3.04 -16.94
CA ARG A 211 -17.59 3.53 -17.51
C ARG A 211 -18.48 3.97 -16.35
N ASN A 212 -19.25 5.02 -16.55
CA ASN A 212 -20.15 5.52 -15.51
C ASN A 212 -21.03 4.40 -14.92
N GLY A 213 -21.04 4.33 -13.59
CA GLY A 213 -21.75 3.29 -12.84
C GLY A 213 -20.93 2.04 -12.50
N ASN A 214 -19.70 1.90 -13.01
CA ASN A 214 -18.80 0.83 -12.55
C ASN A 214 -18.20 1.21 -11.20
N SER A 215 -18.70 0.65 -10.10
CA SER A 215 -18.16 0.88 -8.75
C SER A 215 -16.85 0.13 -8.46
N LYS A 216 -16.45 -0.83 -9.31
CA LYS A 216 -15.25 -1.66 -9.11
C LYS A 216 -13.99 -1.13 -9.78
N TYR A 217 -14.07 0.01 -10.46
CA TYR A 217 -12.97 0.55 -11.23
C TYR A 217 -11.71 0.83 -10.39
N LYS A 218 -11.88 1.28 -9.14
CA LYS A 218 -10.75 1.55 -8.24
C LYS A 218 -9.97 0.29 -7.88
N TYR A 219 -10.66 -0.86 -7.76
CA TYR A 219 -10.01 -2.16 -7.55
C TYR A 219 -9.31 -2.67 -8.82
N LEU A 220 -9.88 -2.43 -10.01
CA LEU A 220 -9.19 -2.73 -11.28
C LEU A 220 -7.93 -1.88 -11.45
N GLY A 221 -8.06 -0.56 -11.33
CA GLY A 221 -6.93 0.36 -11.45
C GLY A 221 -5.88 0.14 -10.36
N GLY A 222 -6.34 -0.18 -9.14
CA GLY A 222 -5.47 -0.58 -8.03
C GLY A 222 -4.70 -1.86 -8.34
N ALA A 223 -5.35 -2.90 -8.86
CA ALA A 223 -4.67 -4.14 -9.25
C ALA A 223 -3.66 -3.93 -10.39
N ILE A 224 -3.98 -3.08 -11.38
CA ILE A 224 -3.04 -2.69 -12.45
C ILE A 224 -1.79 -2.02 -11.86
N TRP A 225 -1.98 -1.05 -10.96
CA TRP A 225 -0.87 -0.33 -10.31
C TRP A 225 -0.05 -1.22 -9.40
N HIS A 226 -0.70 -2.03 -8.57
CA HIS A 226 -0.04 -2.99 -7.72
C HIS A 226 0.80 -3.97 -8.55
N SER A 227 0.27 -4.49 -9.66
CA SER A 227 1.02 -5.39 -10.54
C SER A 227 2.32 -4.76 -11.09
N MET A 228 2.33 -3.45 -11.34
CA MET A 228 3.54 -2.73 -11.76
C MET A 228 4.56 -2.60 -10.62
N LEU A 229 4.10 -2.25 -9.42
CA LEU A 229 4.95 -2.14 -8.25
C LEU A 229 5.49 -3.51 -7.81
N HIS A 230 4.72 -4.58 -7.97
CA HIS A 230 5.13 -5.97 -7.77
C HIS A 230 6.29 -6.33 -8.72
N ASP A 231 6.11 -6.13 -10.03
CA ASP A 231 7.18 -6.40 -11.00
C ASP A 231 8.45 -5.58 -10.67
N ALA A 232 8.30 -4.31 -10.28
CA ALA A 232 9.42 -3.46 -9.87
C ALA A 232 10.12 -3.95 -8.58
N LEU A 233 9.36 -4.36 -7.55
CA LEU A 233 9.88 -4.91 -6.31
C LEU A 233 10.74 -6.15 -6.58
N TYR A 234 10.25 -7.10 -7.36
CA TYR A 234 11.01 -8.32 -7.64
C TYR A 234 12.19 -8.09 -8.59
N ASN A 235 12.08 -7.18 -9.57
CA ASN A 235 13.24 -6.78 -10.40
C ASN A 235 14.40 -6.22 -9.56
N LEU A 236 14.08 -5.55 -8.45
CA LEU A 236 15.06 -5.07 -7.47
C LEU A 236 15.57 -6.20 -6.58
N CYS A 237 14.68 -7.03 -6.02
CA CYS A 237 15.04 -8.07 -5.06
C CYS A 237 15.76 -9.28 -5.69
N GLU A 238 15.63 -9.50 -6.99
CA GLU A 238 16.46 -10.47 -7.73
C GLU A 238 17.91 -9.98 -7.91
N LYS A 239 18.15 -8.66 -7.83
CA LYS A 239 19.47 -8.04 -8.04
C LYS A 239 20.17 -7.58 -6.76
N TYR A 240 19.41 -7.00 -5.85
CA TYR A 240 19.89 -6.35 -4.63
C TYR A 240 19.39 -7.09 -3.39
N ASN A 241 20.04 -6.86 -2.25
CA ASN A 241 19.55 -7.43 -0.99
C ASN A 241 18.19 -6.81 -0.64
N CYS A 242 17.17 -7.65 -0.54
CA CYS A 242 15.88 -7.34 0.08
C CYS A 242 15.68 -8.18 1.32
N GLU A 243 14.93 -7.69 2.30
CA GLU A 243 14.71 -8.39 3.56
C GLU A 243 13.24 -8.47 3.96
N GLU A 244 12.89 -9.54 4.67
CA GLU A 244 11.68 -9.57 5.51
C GLU A 244 11.74 -8.42 6.51
N ILE A 245 10.76 -7.53 6.47
CA ILE A 245 10.73 -6.31 7.27
C ILE A 245 10.01 -6.61 8.59
N THR A 246 10.71 -6.37 9.69
CA THR A 246 10.19 -6.50 11.05
C THR A 246 10.47 -5.22 11.83
N SER A 247 9.75 -5.00 12.93
CA SER A 247 9.97 -3.85 13.81
C SER A 247 11.43 -3.72 14.29
N ASP A 248 12.12 -4.84 14.54
CA ASP A 248 13.51 -4.85 14.99
C ASP A 248 14.51 -4.53 13.88
N LYS A 249 14.19 -4.91 12.64
CA LYS A 249 15.05 -4.67 11.49
C LYS A 249 14.92 -3.25 10.97
N ILE A 250 13.70 -2.73 10.89
CA ILE A 250 13.45 -1.42 10.27
C ILE A 250 14.14 -0.28 11.00
N ARG A 251 14.26 -0.37 12.33
CA ARG A 251 15.02 0.59 13.15
C ARG A 251 16.51 0.65 12.79
N ARG A 252 17.08 -0.42 12.25
CA ARG A 252 18.50 -0.49 11.87
C ARG A 252 18.74 0.08 10.48
N TYR A 253 17.79 -0.07 9.56
CA TYR A 253 17.94 0.34 8.16
C TYR A 253 18.25 1.83 7.98
N GLU A 254 17.82 2.72 8.88
CA GLU A 254 18.17 4.15 8.79
C GLU A 254 19.66 4.43 8.95
N ASN A 255 20.38 3.57 9.66
CA ASN A 255 21.80 3.72 9.95
C ASN A 255 22.68 2.78 9.11
N ASP A 256 22.06 1.95 8.26
CA ASP A 256 22.79 1.05 7.38
C ASP A 256 23.38 1.82 6.20
N GLU A 257 24.66 1.58 5.91
CA GLU A 257 25.33 2.18 4.74
C GLU A 257 24.69 1.74 3.41
N GLU A 258 24.16 0.51 3.39
CA GLU A 258 23.46 -0.07 2.24
C GLU A 258 22.14 -0.72 2.70
N PRO A 259 21.07 0.08 2.94
CA PRO A 259 19.78 -0.44 3.40
C PRO A 259 19.15 -1.42 2.40
N PRO A 260 18.28 -2.35 2.84
CA PRO A 260 17.60 -3.27 1.93
C PRO A 260 16.80 -2.54 0.84
N MET A 261 16.89 -3.04 -0.39
CA MET A 261 16.35 -2.35 -1.55
C MET A 261 14.81 -2.27 -1.55
N ASN A 262 14.12 -3.26 -0.96
CA ASN A 262 12.67 -3.19 -0.78
C ASN A 262 12.25 -2.10 0.22
N TYR A 263 13.05 -1.84 1.26
CA TYR A 263 12.82 -0.71 2.16
C TYR A 263 13.01 0.63 1.43
N LEU A 264 14.09 0.79 0.67
CA LEU A 264 14.32 2.00 -0.13
C LEU A 264 13.24 2.23 -1.18
N PHE A 265 12.78 1.17 -1.86
CA PHE A 265 11.69 1.28 -2.83
C PHE A 265 10.40 1.79 -2.19
N MET A 266 10.05 1.28 -1.00
CA MET A 266 8.94 1.82 -0.22
C MET A 266 9.16 3.28 0.19
N LYS A 267 10.38 3.69 0.59
CA LYS A 267 10.68 5.12 0.84
C LYS A 267 10.43 5.96 -0.39
N TYR A 268 10.87 5.53 -1.57
CA TYR A 268 10.64 6.27 -2.82
C TYR A 268 9.14 6.44 -3.10
N ILE A 269 8.32 5.42 -2.82
CA ILE A 269 6.86 5.54 -2.96
C ILE A 269 6.28 6.55 -1.96
N ILE A 270 6.68 6.49 -0.68
CA ILE A 270 6.22 7.43 0.35
C ILE A 270 6.65 8.88 0.03
N GLU A 271 7.89 9.10 -0.36
CA GLU A 271 8.38 10.42 -0.78
C GLU A 271 7.69 10.89 -2.06
N ALA A 272 7.44 10.01 -3.03
CA ALA A 272 6.73 10.36 -4.26
C ALA A 272 5.31 10.84 -3.96
N LEU A 273 4.59 10.17 -3.05
CA LEU A 273 3.24 10.60 -2.64
C LEU A 273 3.23 12.05 -2.12
N LYS A 274 4.23 12.44 -1.33
CA LYS A 274 4.38 13.82 -0.83
C LYS A 274 4.55 14.84 -1.96
N LEU A 275 5.23 14.46 -3.03
CA LEU A 275 5.57 15.33 -4.16
C LEU A 275 4.43 15.48 -5.17
N THR A 276 3.54 14.49 -5.25
CA THR A 276 2.46 14.50 -6.26
C THR A 276 1.34 15.51 -6.01
N GLY A 277 1.24 16.06 -4.79
CA GLY A 277 0.19 17.01 -4.41
C GLY A 277 -1.21 16.40 -4.46
N CYS A 278 -2.24 17.24 -4.52
CA CYS A 278 -3.63 16.77 -4.50
C CYS A 278 -4.04 16.15 -5.84
N GLN A 279 -4.68 14.98 -5.78
CA GLN A 279 -5.17 14.22 -6.93
C GLN A 279 -4.08 13.67 -7.90
N PRO A 280 -3.14 12.83 -7.42
CA PRO A 280 -2.12 12.22 -8.27
C PRO A 280 -2.73 11.41 -9.41
N THR A 281 -2.12 11.52 -10.58
CA THR A 281 -2.32 10.60 -11.71
C THR A 281 -1.30 9.46 -11.66
N PHE A 282 -1.58 8.33 -12.33
CA PHE A 282 -0.61 7.23 -12.41
C PHE A 282 0.73 7.71 -12.98
N LEU A 283 0.67 8.60 -13.98
CA LEU A 283 1.86 9.08 -14.69
C LEU A 283 2.72 9.96 -13.79
N GLN A 284 2.10 10.83 -12.98
CA GLN A 284 2.80 11.65 -12.00
C GLN A 284 3.48 10.77 -10.95
N LEU A 285 2.75 9.86 -10.31
CA LEU A 285 3.32 9.05 -9.22
C LEU A 285 4.44 8.14 -9.71
N ARG A 286 4.28 7.50 -10.88
CA ARG A 286 5.37 6.74 -11.53
C ARG A 286 6.62 7.58 -11.72
N ASN A 287 6.47 8.78 -12.30
CA ASN A 287 7.60 9.64 -12.61
C ASN A 287 8.31 10.12 -11.34
N GLU A 288 7.58 10.45 -10.28
CA GLU A 288 8.19 10.85 -9.00
C GLU A 288 8.97 9.70 -8.35
N ILE A 289 8.42 8.48 -8.32
CA ILE A 289 9.14 7.28 -7.83
C ILE A 289 10.45 7.09 -8.61
N LEU A 290 10.38 7.17 -9.94
CA LEU A 290 11.54 7.03 -10.81
C LEU A 290 12.57 8.13 -10.57
N ASN A 291 12.13 9.40 -10.50
CA ASN A 291 13.03 10.54 -10.25
C ASN A 291 13.74 10.42 -8.90
N LEU A 292 13.02 10.03 -7.84
CA LEU A 292 13.61 9.78 -6.53
C LEU A 292 14.65 8.66 -6.58
N SER A 293 14.33 7.53 -7.21
CA SER A 293 15.28 6.41 -7.33
C SER A 293 16.55 6.77 -8.11
N LEU A 294 16.47 7.63 -9.13
CA LEU A 294 17.61 8.07 -9.92
C LEU A 294 18.43 9.16 -9.24
N SER A 295 17.80 9.97 -8.38
CA SER A 295 18.45 11.09 -7.69
C SER A 295 19.00 10.72 -6.32
N ASP A 296 18.69 9.54 -5.79
CA ASP A 296 19.28 9.04 -4.54
C ASP A 296 20.80 8.84 -4.72
N LYS A 297 21.57 9.72 -4.07
CA LYS A 297 23.04 9.72 -4.11
C LYS A 297 23.67 8.75 -3.11
N ASN A 298 22.88 8.22 -2.18
CA ASN A 298 23.35 7.21 -1.23
C ASN A 298 23.46 5.84 -1.90
N ILE A 299 22.86 5.67 -3.09
CA ILE A 299 22.91 4.43 -3.86
C ILE A 299 23.95 4.54 -4.97
N LYS A 300 25.06 3.79 -4.81
CA LYS A 300 26.20 3.76 -5.76
C LYS A 300 25.78 3.49 -7.22
N ASN A 301 24.73 2.68 -7.43
CA ASN A 301 24.23 2.32 -8.76
C ASN A 301 22.75 2.71 -8.95
N ASN A 302 22.40 3.95 -8.59
CA ASN A 302 21.06 4.49 -8.72
C ASN A 302 20.48 4.40 -10.16
N LYS A 303 21.33 4.44 -11.20
CA LYS A 303 20.93 4.18 -12.59
C LYS A 303 20.31 2.79 -12.78
N ASP A 304 20.95 1.74 -12.26
CA ASP A 304 20.42 0.36 -12.39
C ASP A 304 19.14 0.17 -11.58
N VAL A 305 19.04 0.77 -10.39
CA VAL A 305 17.80 0.81 -9.60
C VAL A 305 16.67 1.48 -10.38
N TYR A 306 16.92 2.68 -10.93
CA TYR A 306 15.97 3.40 -11.77
C TYR A 306 15.46 2.54 -12.94
N CYS A 307 16.38 1.92 -13.69
CA CYS A 307 16.02 1.14 -14.87
C CYS A 307 15.25 -0.14 -14.54
N ARG A 308 15.52 -0.78 -13.39
CA ARG A 308 14.77 -1.95 -12.91
C ARG A 308 13.35 -1.60 -12.47
N ILE A 309 13.20 -0.48 -11.76
CA ILE A 309 11.87 0.04 -11.40
C ILE A 309 11.09 0.39 -12.67
N TYR A 310 11.74 1.10 -13.61
CA TYR A 310 11.09 1.45 -14.88
C TYR A 310 10.70 0.20 -15.67
N ALA A 311 11.55 -0.83 -15.70
CA ALA A 311 11.21 -2.10 -16.35
C ALA A 311 9.95 -2.73 -15.75
N GLY A 312 9.71 -2.65 -14.43
CA GLY A 312 8.46 -3.12 -13.83
C GLY A 312 7.21 -2.41 -14.38
N PHE A 313 7.29 -1.08 -14.54
CA PHE A 313 6.22 -0.31 -15.19
C PHE A 313 6.08 -0.63 -16.69
N ALA A 314 7.20 -0.68 -17.42
CA ALA A 314 7.22 -0.94 -18.86
C ALA A 314 6.75 -2.36 -19.22
N ASN A 315 7.03 -3.36 -18.37
CA ASN A 315 6.53 -4.73 -18.48
C ASN A 315 4.99 -4.83 -18.38
N ARG A 316 4.33 -3.76 -17.95
CA ARG A 316 2.87 -3.60 -17.88
C ARG A 316 2.39 -2.50 -18.83
N TYR A 317 3.14 -2.27 -19.92
CA TYR A 317 2.92 -1.24 -20.93
C TYR A 317 2.83 0.20 -20.38
N PHE A 318 3.51 0.49 -19.27
CA PHE A 318 3.59 1.84 -18.69
C PHE A 318 4.99 2.47 -18.79
N GLY A 319 5.59 2.34 -19.97
CA GLY A 319 6.90 2.85 -20.37
C GLY A 319 6.93 4.34 -20.76
N VAL A 320 8.02 4.76 -21.38
CA VAL A 320 8.34 6.19 -21.62
C VAL A 320 7.35 6.91 -22.53
N ASP A 321 6.79 6.21 -23.53
CA ASP A 321 5.81 6.80 -24.47
C ASP A 321 4.36 6.67 -23.95
N ALA A 322 4.14 6.14 -22.74
CA ALA A 322 2.79 5.99 -22.20
C ALA A 322 2.20 7.36 -21.82
N GLU A 323 0.93 7.56 -22.16
CA GLU A 323 0.21 8.80 -21.92
C GLU A 323 -0.73 8.70 -20.72
N LYS A 324 -1.11 9.86 -20.18
CA LYS A 324 -2.15 9.95 -19.15
C LYS A 324 -3.48 9.35 -19.63
N ILE A 325 -4.31 8.96 -18.67
CA ILE A 325 -5.68 8.50 -18.93
C ILE A 325 -6.49 9.61 -19.63
N ARG A 326 -7.25 9.21 -20.65
CA ARG A 326 -8.10 10.09 -21.45
C ARG A 326 -9.54 10.03 -20.96
N ILE A 327 -10.21 11.18 -20.98
CA ILE A 327 -11.63 11.33 -20.61
C ILE A 327 -12.46 11.49 -21.88
N SER A 328 -13.37 10.55 -22.16
CA SER A 328 -14.27 10.66 -23.31
C SER A 328 -15.48 11.56 -23.02
N SER A 329 -15.75 12.50 -23.93
CA SER A 329 -16.88 13.44 -23.86
C SER A 329 -18.22 12.83 -24.30
N ASN A 330 -18.23 11.73 -25.06
CA ASN A 330 -19.40 11.35 -25.86
C ASN A 330 -20.34 10.29 -25.25
N ASP A 331 -20.10 9.82 -24.02
CA ASP A 331 -21.11 9.03 -23.27
C ASP A 331 -20.96 9.15 -21.74
N ARG A 332 -20.86 10.41 -21.27
CA ARG A 332 -20.82 10.79 -19.85
C ARG A 332 -19.77 9.98 -19.04
N ALA A 333 -18.49 10.26 -19.34
CA ALA A 333 -17.26 9.89 -18.60
C ALA A 333 -16.81 8.42 -18.65
N VAL A 334 -16.49 7.93 -19.85
CA VAL A 334 -15.61 6.77 -20.01
C VAL A 334 -14.15 7.23 -19.87
N LEU A 335 -13.39 6.61 -18.96
CA LEU A 335 -11.94 6.80 -18.84
C LEU A 335 -11.22 5.58 -19.40
N ALA A 336 -10.15 5.80 -20.15
CA ALA A 336 -9.27 4.72 -20.61
C ALA A 336 -7.82 5.19 -20.63
N ALA A 337 -6.86 4.26 -20.56
CA ALA A 337 -5.48 4.58 -20.85
C ALA A 337 -5.37 5.26 -22.23
N GLY A 338 -4.47 6.24 -22.35
CA GLY A 338 -4.14 6.86 -23.63
C GLY A 338 -3.31 5.91 -24.49
N ASN A 339 -2.17 6.39 -24.98
CA ASN A 339 -1.16 5.49 -25.52
C ASN A 339 -0.49 4.69 -24.40
N VAL A 340 -0.16 3.43 -24.68
CA VAL A 340 0.59 2.53 -23.79
C VAL A 340 1.94 2.21 -24.42
N SER A 341 2.94 1.84 -23.62
CA SER A 341 4.31 1.63 -24.13
C SER A 341 5.06 0.62 -23.29
N SER A 342 5.76 -0.32 -23.92
CA SER A 342 6.74 -1.18 -23.24
C SER A 342 8.17 -0.64 -23.31
N LYS A 343 8.39 0.57 -23.85
CA LYS A 343 9.74 1.09 -24.06
C LYS A 343 10.34 1.69 -22.79
N LEU A 344 11.63 1.45 -22.61
CA LEU A 344 12.47 2.13 -21.63
C LEU A 344 13.06 3.44 -22.20
N PRO A 345 13.44 4.39 -21.33
CA PRO A 345 14.16 5.58 -21.77
C PRO A 345 15.56 5.21 -22.25
N SER A 346 16.12 6.03 -23.16
CA SER A 346 17.46 5.82 -23.73
C SER A 346 18.57 5.70 -22.69
N LEU A 347 18.39 6.31 -21.51
CA LEU A 347 19.30 6.17 -20.38
C LEU A 347 19.55 4.69 -20.00
N CYS A 348 18.54 3.83 -20.08
CA CYS A 348 18.64 2.43 -19.73
C CYS A 348 19.35 1.59 -20.80
N GLY A 349 19.32 2.01 -22.06
CA GLY A 349 19.79 1.17 -23.17
C GLY A 349 19.01 -0.14 -23.26
N ASN A 350 19.60 -1.15 -23.90
CA ASN A 350 18.96 -2.45 -24.14
C ASN A 350 19.26 -3.48 -23.04
N ASP A 351 20.12 -3.14 -22.07
CA ASP A 351 20.57 -4.07 -21.02
C ASP A 351 19.44 -4.55 -20.10
N TYR A 352 18.27 -3.89 -20.14
CA TYR A 352 17.11 -4.17 -19.29
C TYR A 352 15.94 -4.75 -20.06
N ASP A 353 16.07 -4.95 -21.38
CA ASP A 353 14.99 -5.50 -22.21
C ASP A 353 14.59 -6.92 -21.75
N TYR A 354 15.50 -7.67 -21.13
CA TYR A 354 15.18 -8.99 -20.56
C TYR A 354 14.21 -8.95 -19.37
N LEU A 355 14.01 -7.79 -18.74
CA LEU A 355 13.05 -7.58 -17.65
C LEU A 355 11.64 -7.21 -18.17
N ILE A 356 11.53 -6.98 -19.48
CA ILE A 356 10.28 -6.66 -20.16
C ILE A 356 10.01 -7.85 -21.07
N GLU A 357 9.06 -8.69 -20.68
CA GLU A 357 8.76 -9.87 -21.48
C GLU A 357 8.30 -9.44 -22.88
N ASN A 358 9.08 -9.83 -23.90
CA ASN A 358 8.64 -9.73 -25.28
C ASN A 358 7.49 -10.72 -25.45
N ILE A 359 6.26 -10.23 -25.61
CA ILE A 359 5.14 -11.03 -26.13
C ILE A 359 5.33 -11.22 -27.63
#